data_AF-A0A6I4UZF8-F1
#
_entry.id   AF-A0A6I4UZF8-F1
#
_cell.length_a   1.000
_cell.length_b   1.000
_cell.length_c   1.000
_cell.angle_alpha   90.00
_cell.angle_beta   90.00
_cell.angle_gamma   90.00
#
_symmetry.space_group_name_H-M   'P 1'
#
loop_
_entity.id
_entity.type
_entity.pdbx_description
1 polymer ?
#
loop_
_entity_poly.entity_id
_entity_poly.type
_entity_poly.pdbx_seq_one_letter_code
_entity_poly.pdbx_strand_id
1 'polypeptide(L)'
;MLAPSYGGSQVGAVMRYRLDPHSSYKPVAYARVTKAISQGEEGDIALGAAARPVPQIPVALHAEARLSRNASGTEIRPAVFAVTELPPAQLPLGLRAEAYVQAGYVGGNFETAFVDGQVRLDHKLAQVGGAELRLGAGVWGGAQEGAERLDAGPGISANFNLDRAPVRLSMDYRHRVAGDAQPDSGIAVTLSTGF
;
A
#
# COMPACT_ATOMS: atom_id res chain seq x y z
N MET A 1 28.06 3.37 3.28
CA MET A 1 26.92 2.43 3.15
C MET A 1 25.71 3.28 2.82
N LEU A 2 24.96 2.95 1.77
CA LEU A 2 23.68 3.60 1.51
C LEU A 2 22.75 3.22 2.67
N ALA A 3 22.13 4.21 3.31
CA ALA A 3 21.18 3.95 4.38
C ALA A 3 19.99 3.15 3.82
N PRO A 4 19.46 2.16 4.55
CA PRO A 4 18.29 1.43 4.09
C PRO A 4 17.12 2.39 3.88
N SER A 5 16.50 2.35 2.70
CA SER A 5 15.41 3.25 2.30
C SER A 5 14.10 2.47 2.18
N TYR A 6 13.10 2.83 2.98
CA TYR A 6 11.75 2.29 2.97
C TYR A 6 10.76 3.43 3.27
N GLY A 7 10.07 3.92 2.24
CA GLY A 7 9.13 5.06 2.35
C GLY A 7 9.52 6.34 1.61
N GLY A 8 10.26 6.23 0.50
CA GLY A 8 10.55 7.36 -0.38
C GLY A 8 9.34 7.83 -1.20
N SER A 9 9.46 9.01 -1.82
CA SER A 9 8.41 9.54 -2.69
C SER A 9 8.24 8.67 -3.94
N GLN A 10 7.01 8.24 -4.20
CA GLN A 10 6.68 7.33 -5.30
C GLN A 10 5.40 7.73 -6.02
N VAL A 11 5.30 7.29 -7.27
CA VAL A 11 4.07 7.32 -8.07
C VAL A 11 3.82 5.93 -8.64
N GLY A 12 2.56 5.53 -8.77
CA GLY A 12 2.22 4.25 -9.35
C GLY A 12 0.80 4.17 -9.88
N ALA A 13 0.57 3.16 -10.70
CA ALA A 13 -0.74 2.82 -11.22
C ALA A 13 -0.91 1.31 -11.22
N VAL A 14 -2.14 0.84 -11.02
CA VAL A 14 -2.49 -0.58 -11.06
C VAL A 14 -3.80 -0.77 -11.81
N MET A 15 -3.80 -1.71 -12.75
CA MET A 15 -4.97 -2.16 -13.49
C MET A 15 -5.30 -3.58 -13.05
N ARG A 16 -6.56 -3.84 -12.69
CA ARG A 16 -7.04 -5.17 -12.27
C ARG A 16 -8.19 -5.61 -13.15
N TYR A 17 -8.15 -6.85 -13.60
CA TYR A 17 -9.18 -7.51 -14.38
C TYR A 17 -9.71 -8.73 -13.62
N ARG A 18 -11.01 -8.74 -13.32
CA ARG A 18 -11.68 -9.90 -12.71
C ARG A 18 -11.89 -10.98 -13.76
N LEU A 19 -11.21 -12.11 -13.57
CA LEU A 19 -11.26 -13.23 -14.52
C LEU A 19 -12.59 -13.97 -14.44
N ASP A 20 -13.14 -14.09 -13.22
CA ASP A 20 -14.48 -14.63 -12.98
C ASP A 20 -15.16 -13.79 -11.89
N PRO A 21 -16.06 -12.86 -12.26
CA PRO A 21 -16.78 -12.01 -11.32
C PRO A 21 -17.74 -12.76 -10.38
N HIS A 22 -18.15 -13.98 -10.73
CA HIS A 22 -19.12 -14.77 -9.97
C HIS A 22 -18.46 -15.82 -9.06
N SER A 23 -17.17 -16.11 -9.28
CA SER A 23 -16.41 -17.03 -8.45
C SER A 23 -16.18 -16.50 -7.03
N SER A 24 -16.42 -17.36 -6.04
CA SER A 24 -16.13 -17.10 -4.63
C SER A 24 -14.62 -16.98 -4.35
N TYR A 25 -13.77 -17.54 -5.23
CA TYR A 25 -12.31 -17.42 -5.17
C TYR A 25 -11.79 -16.08 -5.71
N LYS A 26 -12.65 -15.25 -6.33
CA LYS A 26 -12.32 -13.90 -6.84
C LYS A 26 -11.01 -13.83 -7.63
N PRO A 27 -10.82 -14.65 -8.68
CA PRO A 27 -9.58 -14.63 -9.46
C PRO A 27 -9.42 -13.31 -10.22
N VAL A 28 -8.23 -12.73 -10.16
CA VAL A 28 -7.86 -11.44 -10.75
C VAL A 28 -6.53 -11.57 -11.48
N ALA A 29 -6.46 -11.03 -12.69
CA ALA A 29 -5.20 -10.70 -13.35
C ALA A 29 -4.93 -9.21 -13.19
N TYR A 30 -3.68 -8.79 -13.04
CA TYR A 30 -3.36 -7.38 -12.87
C TYR A 30 -1.99 -7.01 -13.41
N ALA A 31 -1.85 -5.73 -13.73
CA ALA A 31 -0.58 -5.10 -14.07
C ALA A 31 -0.39 -3.87 -13.19
N ARG A 32 0.84 -3.64 -12.71
CA ARG A 32 1.17 -2.42 -11.97
C ARG A 32 2.50 -1.84 -12.41
N VAL A 33 2.60 -0.52 -12.31
CA VAL A 33 3.82 0.24 -12.52
C VAL A 33 4.05 1.12 -11.30
N THR A 34 5.30 1.23 -10.86
CA THR A 34 5.71 2.08 -9.74
C THR A 34 7.04 2.73 -10.10
N LYS A 35 7.23 4.00 -9.72
CA LYS A 35 8.46 4.75 -9.96
C LYS A 35 8.81 5.58 -8.73
N ALA A 36 10.08 5.55 -8.32
CA ALA A 36 10.61 6.46 -7.32
C ALA A 36 10.82 7.85 -7.93
N ILE A 37 10.38 8.90 -7.23
CA ILE A 37 10.47 10.29 -7.73
C ILE A 37 11.84 10.88 -7.42
N SER A 38 12.47 10.51 -6.30
CA SER A 38 13.70 11.14 -5.80
C SER A 38 14.97 10.29 -5.95
N GLN A 39 14.87 8.99 -6.30
CA GLN A 39 16.01 8.05 -6.31
C GLN A 39 16.35 7.53 -7.73
N GLY A 40 16.61 8.44 -8.68
CA GLY A 40 17.05 8.06 -10.03
C GLY A 40 15.98 7.37 -10.88
N GLU A 41 16.40 6.46 -11.77
CA GLU A 41 15.50 5.68 -12.63
C GLU A 41 14.92 4.41 -11.97
N GLU A 42 14.81 4.39 -10.64
CA GLU A 42 14.23 3.25 -9.93
C GLU A 42 12.74 3.10 -10.20
N GLY A 43 12.35 1.89 -10.61
CA GLY A 43 10.96 1.60 -10.92
C GLY A 43 10.70 0.13 -11.17
N ASP A 44 9.45 -0.26 -10.95
CA ASP A 44 8.97 -1.61 -11.12
C ASP A 44 7.80 -1.64 -12.11
N ILE A 45 7.81 -2.60 -13.02
CA ILE A 45 6.63 -3.02 -13.78
C ILE A 45 6.33 -4.45 -13.38
N ALA A 46 5.10 -4.77 -12.96
CA ALA A 46 4.74 -6.13 -12.60
C ALA A 46 3.49 -6.59 -13.33
N LEU A 47 3.50 -7.86 -13.73
CA LEU A 47 2.34 -8.61 -14.20
C LEU A 47 2.07 -9.71 -13.18
N GLY A 48 0.82 -9.85 -12.75
CA GLY A 48 0.49 -10.78 -11.69
C GLY A 48 -0.93 -11.32 -11.75
N ALA A 49 -1.16 -12.34 -10.94
CA ALA A 49 -2.46 -12.91 -10.68
C ALA A 49 -2.70 -12.99 -9.17
N ALA A 50 -3.97 -12.94 -8.78
CA ALA A 50 -4.39 -13.09 -7.40
C ALA A 50 -5.69 -13.87 -7.29
N ALA A 51 -5.88 -14.57 -6.18
CA ALA A 51 -7.13 -15.23 -5.83
C ALA A 51 -7.25 -15.34 -4.31
N ARG A 52 -8.47 -15.55 -3.80
CA ARG A 52 -8.75 -15.94 -2.42
C ARG A 52 -8.91 -17.45 -2.35
N PRO A 53 -7.89 -18.23 -1.94
CA PRO A 53 -7.98 -19.69 -1.96
C PRO A 53 -9.04 -20.25 -1.00
N VAL A 54 -9.28 -19.53 0.10
CA VAL A 54 -10.33 -19.84 1.08
C VAL A 54 -11.35 -18.70 1.06
N PRO A 55 -12.51 -18.85 0.40
CA PRO A 55 -13.46 -17.75 0.18
C PRO A 55 -13.95 -17.02 1.45
N GLN A 56 -14.03 -17.74 2.57
CA GLN A 56 -14.48 -17.23 3.87
C GLN A 56 -13.41 -16.40 4.59
N ILE A 57 -12.14 -16.57 4.23
CA ILE A 57 -11.03 -15.83 4.82
C ILE A 57 -10.73 -14.64 3.92
N PRO A 58 -10.71 -13.39 4.44
CA PRO A 58 -10.43 -12.21 3.65
C PRO A 58 -8.93 -12.07 3.39
N VAL A 59 -8.31 -13.08 2.77
CA VAL A 59 -6.90 -13.10 2.39
C VAL A 59 -6.78 -13.54 0.94
N ALA A 60 -6.15 -12.69 0.12
CA ALA A 60 -5.79 -13.01 -1.26
C ALA A 60 -4.33 -13.45 -1.32
N LEU A 61 -4.06 -14.51 -2.08
CA LEU A 61 -2.71 -14.89 -2.49
C LEU A 61 -2.41 -14.29 -3.86
N HIS A 62 -1.20 -13.78 -4.01
CA HIS A 62 -0.69 -13.10 -5.18
C HIS A 62 0.57 -13.81 -5.69
N ALA A 63 0.71 -13.86 -7.00
CA ALA A 63 1.96 -14.18 -7.68
C ALA A 63 2.24 -13.08 -8.73
N GLU A 64 3.49 -12.59 -8.77
CA GLU A 64 3.92 -11.55 -9.69
C GLU A 64 5.24 -11.93 -10.38
N ALA A 65 5.35 -11.56 -11.65
CA ALA A 65 6.64 -11.35 -12.31
C ALA A 65 6.90 -9.85 -12.37
N ARG A 66 7.93 -9.37 -11.67
CA ARG A 66 8.32 -7.96 -11.61
C ARG A 66 9.54 -7.74 -12.49
N LEU A 67 9.50 -6.73 -13.35
CA LEU A 67 10.67 -6.17 -14.01
C LEU A 67 11.10 -4.95 -13.20
N SER A 68 12.17 -5.12 -12.43
CA SER A 68 12.71 -4.10 -11.52
C SER A 68 13.92 -3.42 -12.16
N ARG A 69 13.90 -2.09 -12.21
CA ARG A 69 15.05 -1.27 -12.59
C ARG A 69 15.64 -0.62 -11.34
N ASN A 70 16.92 -0.82 -11.12
CA ASN A 70 17.69 -0.19 -10.05
C ASN A 70 19.04 0.31 -10.57
N ALA A 71 19.88 0.85 -9.67
CA ALA A 71 21.21 1.34 -10.01
C ALA A 71 22.15 0.27 -10.62
N SER A 72 21.88 -1.02 -10.37
CA SER A 72 22.67 -2.15 -10.86
C SER A 72 22.19 -2.69 -12.22
N GLY A 73 21.01 -2.28 -12.69
CA GLY A 73 20.46 -2.68 -13.99
C GLY A 73 18.97 -2.98 -13.95
N THR A 74 18.52 -3.78 -14.91
CA THR A 74 17.13 -4.27 -14.98
C THR A 74 17.12 -5.77 -14.77
N GLU A 75 16.24 -6.26 -13.90
CA GLU A 75 16.14 -7.67 -13.54
C GLU A 75 14.68 -8.12 -13.42
N ILE A 76 14.42 -9.39 -13.72
CA ILE A 76 13.13 -10.03 -13.46
C ILE A 76 13.15 -10.64 -12.04
N ARG A 77 12.25 -10.17 -11.19
CA ARG A 77 12.09 -10.58 -9.79
C ARG A 77 10.70 -11.22 -9.59
N PRO A 78 10.61 -12.56 -9.45
CA PRO A 78 9.35 -13.19 -9.10
C PRO A 78 8.96 -12.84 -7.66
N ALA A 79 7.66 -12.78 -7.36
CA ALA A 79 7.19 -12.59 -6.00
C ALA A 79 5.92 -13.39 -5.72
N VAL A 80 5.80 -13.91 -4.50
CA VAL A 80 4.58 -14.55 -3.99
C VAL A 80 4.27 -13.97 -2.62
N PHE A 81 3.04 -13.54 -2.41
CA PHE A 81 2.64 -12.88 -1.17
C PHE A 81 1.16 -13.04 -0.88
N ALA A 82 0.78 -12.84 0.38
CA ALA A 82 -0.59 -12.78 0.83
C ALA A 82 -0.95 -11.35 1.24
N VAL A 83 -2.18 -10.93 0.99
CA VAL A 83 -2.71 -9.62 1.39
C VAL A 83 -4.07 -9.81 2.06
N THR A 84 -4.28 -9.17 3.21
CA THR A 84 -5.60 -9.10 3.83
C THR A 84 -6.50 -8.15 3.06
N GLU A 85 -7.73 -8.55 2.78
CA GLU A 85 -8.76 -7.75 2.11
C GLU A 85 -9.90 -7.40 3.09
N LEU A 86 -9.54 -6.71 4.17
CA LEU A 86 -10.46 -6.30 5.22
C LEU A 86 -11.26 -5.05 4.79
N PRO A 87 -12.60 -5.08 4.85
CA PRO A 87 -13.40 -3.87 4.63
C PRO A 87 -13.21 -2.89 5.80
N PRO A 88 -13.37 -1.57 5.58
CA PRO A 88 -13.43 -0.62 6.68
C PRO A 88 -14.53 -1.00 7.68
N ALA A 89 -14.19 -1.02 8.96
CA ALA A 89 -15.13 -1.34 10.04
C ALA A 89 -15.69 -0.05 10.65
N GLN A 90 -17.01 0.05 10.74
CA GLN A 90 -17.66 1.11 11.50
C GLN A 90 -17.65 0.74 12.99
N LEU A 91 -17.24 1.68 13.83
CA LEU A 91 -17.10 1.53 15.26
C LEU A 91 -18.07 2.49 15.99
N PRO A 92 -18.34 2.27 17.29
CA PRO A 92 -19.10 3.23 18.09
C PRO A 92 -18.54 4.65 18.02
N LEU A 93 -19.38 5.63 18.35
CA LEU A 93 -19.01 7.06 18.35
C LEU A 93 -18.61 7.60 16.97
N GLY A 94 -19.10 7.00 15.88
CA GLY A 94 -18.82 7.44 14.51
C GLY A 94 -17.37 7.25 14.06
N LEU A 95 -16.62 6.42 14.79
CA LEU A 95 -15.27 6.02 14.43
C LEU A 95 -15.30 5.00 13.29
N ARG A 96 -14.24 4.99 12.49
CA ARG A 96 -14.02 4.04 11.41
C ARG A 96 -12.60 3.51 11.49
N ALA A 97 -12.46 2.19 11.40
CA ALA A 97 -11.16 1.51 11.36
C ALA A 97 -10.88 0.96 9.96
N GLU A 98 -9.66 1.16 9.46
CA GLU A 98 -9.13 0.54 8.25
C GLU A 98 -7.85 -0.21 8.62
N ALA A 99 -7.64 -1.41 8.10
CA ALA A 99 -6.41 -2.16 8.31
C ALA A 99 -6.06 -3.00 7.09
N TYR A 100 -4.77 -3.13 6.81
CA TYR A 100 -4.25 -4.18 5.92
C TYR A 100 -2.92 -4.70 6.44
N VAL A 101 -2.64 -5.95 6.10
CA VAL A 101 -1.33 -6.58 6.26
C VAL A 101 -1.04 -7.36 4.98
N GLN A 102 0.21 -7.31 4.54
CA GLN A 102 0.74 -8.16 3.50
C GLN A 102 2.06 -8.78 3.95
N ALA A 103 2.34 -9.99 3.49
CA ALA A 103 3.61 -10.64 3.72
C ALA A 103 3.91 -11.63 2.59
N GLY A 104 5.18 -11.82 2.30
CA GLY A 104 5.59 -12.75 1.27
C GLY A 104 7.07 -12.75 1.01
N TYR A 105 7.44 -13.15 -0.20
CA TYR A 105 8.81 -13.32 -0.63
C TYR A 105 9.00 -12.75 -2.03
N VAL A 106 10.13 -12.09 -2.24
CA VAL A 106 10.57 -11.60 -3.56
C VAL A 106 11.89 -12.30 -3.88
N GLY A 107 11.97 -12.94 -5.03
CA GLY A 107 13.19 -13.57 -5.55
C GLY A 107 14.04 -12.62 -6.42
N GLY A 108 15.09 -13.19 -7.00
CA GLY A 108 16.11 -12.45 -7.78
C GLY A 108 17.28 -12.01 -6.91
N ASN A 109 18.10 -11.08 -7.37
CA ASN A 109 19.17 -10.51 -6.56
C ASN A 109 18.57 -9.79 -5.34
N PHE A 110 19.21 -9.98 -4.18
CA PHE A 110 18.71 -9.52 -2.88
C PHE A 110 17.29 -10.04 -2.62
N GLU A 111 17.11 -11.35 -2.81
CA GLU A 111 15.88 -12.03 -2.45
C GLU A 111 15.60 -11.86 -0.96
N THR A 112 14.34 -11.63 -0.62
CA THR A 112 13.98 -11.27 0.74
C THR A 112 12.54 -11.66 1.04
N ALA A 113 12.31 -12.14 2.25
CA ALA A 113 10.99 -12.10 2.85
C ALA A 113 10.63 -10.65 3.18
N PHE A 114 9.35 -10.32 3.15
CA PHE A 114 8.88 -9.01 3.55
C PHE A 114 7.54 -9.11 4.28
N VAL A 115 7.28 -8.10 5.10
CA VAL A 115 5.98 -7.82 5.72
C VAL A 115 5.73 -6.32 5.65
N ASP A 116 4.49 -5.93 5.40
CA ASP A 116 4.05 -4.53 5.38
C ASP A 116 2.60 -4.45 5.85
N GLY A 117 2.23 -3.36 6.52
CA GLY A 117 0.87 -3.18 6.98
C GLY A 117 0.58 -1.81 7.56
N GLN A 118 -0.70 -1.54 7.71
CA GLN A 118 -1.18 -0.37 8.41
C GLN A 118 -2.45 -0.66 9.19
N VAL A 119 -2.67 0.15 10.22
CA VAL A 119 -3.96 0.31 10.90
C VAL A 119 -4.26 1.80 11.00
N ARG A 120 -5.49 2.21 10.69
CA ARG A 120 -5.97 3.59 10.81
C ARG A 120 -7.29 3.62 11.56
N LEU A 121 -7.43 4.58 12.46
CA LEU A 121 -8.67 4.90 13.16
C LEU A 121 -9.00 6.37 12.91
N ASP A 122 -10.17 6.67 12.36
CA ASP A 122 -10.57 8.03 12.04
C ASP A 122 -12.04 8.33 12.34
N HIS A 123 -12.35 9.60 12.55
CA HIS A 123 -13.69 10.13 12.76
C HIS A 123 -14.03 11.13 11.65
N LYS A 124 -15.31 11.19 11.25
CA LYS A 124 -15.79 12.20 10.30
C LYS A 124 -15.77 13.57 10.95
N LEU A 125 -14.95 14.49 10.42
CA LEU A 125 -14.83 15.85 10.96
C LEU A 125 -15.89 16.79 10.37
N ALA A 126 -16.02 16.79 9.04
CA ALA A 126 -16.93 17.69 8.33
C ALA A 126 -17.22 17.21 6.90
N GLN A 127 -18.24 17.81 6.29
CA GLN A 127 -18.46 17.75 4.84
C GLN A 127 -18.30 19.19 4.29
N VAL A 128 -17.34 19.41 3.40
CA VAL A 128 -17.03 20.75 2.84
C VAL A 128 -16.94 20.66 1.32
N GLY A 129 -17.80 21.38 0.60
CA GLY A 129 -17.72 21.44 -0.87
C GLY A 129 -17.81 20.07 -1.57
N GLY A 130 -18.58 19.13 -1.01
CA GLY A 130 -18.68 17.75 -1.53
C GLY A 130 -17.56 16.80 -1.06
N ALA A 131 -16.53 17.30 -0.36
CA ALA A 131 -15.49 16.48 0.26
C ALA A 131 -15.85 16.08 1.69
N GLU A 132 -15.67 14.79 2.02
CA GLU A 132 -15.73 14.29 3.39
C GLU A 132 -14.34 14.39 4.02
N LEU A 133 -14.21 15.24 5.05
CA LEU A 133 -13.00 15.39 5.84
C LEU A 133 -13.03 14.46 7.04
N ARG A 134 -11.94 13.76 7.28
CA ARG A 134 -11.79 12.82 8.39
C ARG A 134 -10.46 13.05 9.11
N LEU A 135 -10.50 13.06 10.44
CA LEU A 135 -9.34 13.22 11.31
C LEU A 135 -9.13 11.95 12.12
N GLY A 136 -7.89 11.54 12.30
CA GLY A 136 -7.58 10.31 13.01
C GLY A 136 -6.10 10.12 13.30
N ALA A 137 -5.75 8.88 13.56
CA ALA A 137 -4.37 8.43 13.74
C ALA A 137 -4.17 7.06 13.09
N GLY A 138 -2.91 6.72 12.85
CA GLY A 138 -2.55 5.44 12.28
C GLY A 138 -1.24 4.90 12.82
N VAL A 139 -1.02 3.63 12.50
CA VAL A 139 0.24 2.90 12.67
C VAL A 139 0.58 2.30 11.32
N TRP A 140 1.83 2.42 10.90
CA TRP A 140 2.36 1.88 9.65
C TRP A 140 3.64 1.13 9.96
N GLY A 141 3.82 -0.05 9.38
CA GLY A 141 5.03 -0.80 9.59
C GLY A 141 5.38 -1.65 8.40
N GLY A 142 6.67 -1.81 8.15
CA GLY A 142 7.20 -2.68 7.12
C GLY A 142 8.59 -3.17 7.49
N ALA A 143 8.91 -4.39 7.08
CA ALA A 143 10.22 -4.99 7.24
C ALA A 143 10.56 -5.87 6.04
N GLN A 144 11.80 -5.78 5.60
CA GLN A 144 12.47 -6.65 4.66
C GLN A 144 13.94 -6.77 5.06
N GLU A 145 14.71 -7.62 4.40
CA GLU A 145 16.13 -7.78 4.71
C GLU A 145 16.87 -6.44 4.61
N GLY A 146 17.50 -6.06 5.72
CA GLY A 146 18.26 -4.83 5.85
C GLY A 146 17.44 -3.54 6.01
N ALA A 147 16.11 -3.57 6.01
CA ALA A 147 15.29 -2.37 6.17
C ALA A 147 13.98 -2.66 6.94
N GLU A 148 13.83 -2.05 8.11
CA GLU A 148 12.60 -2.14 8.89
C GLU A 148 12.21 -0.79 9.48
N ARG A 149 10.91 -0.59 9.66
CA ARG A 149 10.36 0.63 10.25
C ARG A 149 8.97 0.40 10.83
N LEU A 150 8.69 1.05 11.94
CA LEU A 150 7.36 1.22 12.51
C LEU A 150 7.13 2.71 12.81
N ASP A 151 6.03 3.24 12.31
CA ASP A 151 5.57 4.61 12.51
C ASP A 151 4.22 4.64 13.21
N ALA A 152 3.98 5.69 13.98
CA ALA A 152 2.66 6.04 14.48
C ALA A 152 2.45 7.56 14.41
N GLY A 153 1.20 8.00 14.27
CA GLY A 153 0.91 9.42 14.37
C GLY A 153 -0.43 9.86 13.82
N PRO A 154 -0.75 11.17 13.92
CA PRO A 154 -2.02 11.73 13.50
C PRO A 154 -2.09 11.87 11.98
N GLY A 155 -3.31 11.93 11.46
CA GLY A 155 -3.55 12.14 10.04
C GLY A 155 -4.91 12.71 9.74
N ILE A 156 -4.99 13.42 8.60
CA ILE A 156 -6.22 13.95 8.04
C ILE A 156 -6.39 13.40 6.62
N SER A 157 -7.63 13.14 6.23
CA SER A 157 -7.95 12.73 4.86
C SER A 157 -9.20 13.41 4.34
N ALA A 158 -9.22 13.69 3.05
CA ALA A 158 -10.36 14.17 2.29
C ALA A 158 -10.74 13.14 1.23
N ASN A 159 -12.01 12.73 1.21
CA ASN A 159 -12.58 11.89 0.16
C ASN A 159 -13.60 12.72 -0.63
N PHE A 160 -13.45 12.79 -1.95
CA PHE A 160 -14.36 13.54 -2.83
C PHE A 160 -14.42 12.90 -4.21
N ASN A 161 -15.38 13.30 -5.04
CA ASN A 161 -15.46 12.87 -6.43
C ASN A 161 -15.02 14.02 -7.35
N LEU A 162 -14.13 13.71 -8.28
CA LEU A 162 -13.84 14.57 -9.43
C LEU A 162 -14.60 14.00 -10.63
N ASP A 163 -15.70 14.66 -11.01
CA ASP A 163 -16.73 14.11 -11.88
C ASP A 163 -17.25 12.75 -11.37
N ARG A 164 -16.84 11.66 -12.03
CA ARG A 164 -17.19 10.27 -11.67
C ARG A 164 -16.05 9.52 -10.99
N ALA A 165 -14.86 10.09 -10.91
CA ALA A 165 -13.68 9.45 -10.34
C ALA A 165 -13.58 9.72 -8.83
N PRO A 166 -13.58 8.70 -7.96
CA PRO A 166 -13.33 8.90 -6.54
C PRO A 166 -11.87 9.28 -6.31
N VAL A 167 -11.65 10.34 -5.53
CA VAL A 167 -10.34 10.84 -5.14
C VAL A 167 -10.21 10.81 -3.62
N ARG A 168 -9.06 10.32 -3.14
CA ARG A 168 -8.65 10.41 -1.74
C ARG A 168 -7.32 11.13 -1.65
N LEU A 169 -7.29 12.18 -0.84
CA LEU A 169 -6.08 12.87 -0.42
C LEU A 169 -5.89 12.62 1.09
N SER A 170 -4.71 12.18 1.50
CA SER A 170 -4.34 12.08 2.91
C SER A 170 -3.01 12.76 3.21
N MET A 171 -2.90 13.27 4.43
CA MET A 171 -1.69 13.81 5.00
C MET A 171 -1.54 13.22 6.39
N ASP A 172 -0.46 12.48 6.60
CA ASP A 172 -0.17 11.77 7.84
C ASP A 172 1.19 12.22 8.37
N TYR A 173 1.25 12.61 9.65
CA TYR A 173 2.53 12.79 10.33
C TYR A 173 2.97 11.43 10.87
N ARG A 174 4.03 10.88 10.29
CA ARG A 174 4.58 9.57 10.65
C ARG A 174 5.77 9.76 11.57
N HIS A 175 5.55 9.56 12.87
CA HIS A 175 6.63 9.53 13.84
C HIS A 175 7.19 8.12 13.95
N ARG A 176 8.48 7.95 13.66
CA ARG A 176 9.14 6.65 13.70
C ARG A 176 9.34 6.22 15.16
N VAL A 177 8.68 5.14 15.55
CA VAL A 177 8.74 4.57 16.89
C VAL A 177 9.74 3.42 16.99
N ALA A 178 10.03 2.72 15.88
CA ALA A 178 11.05 1.67 15.81
C ALA A 178 11.60 1.48 14.39
N GLY A 179 12.73 0.79 14.28
CA GLY A 179 13.48 0.59 13.03
C GLY A 179 14.30 1.81 12.61
N ASP A 180 15.10 1.66 11.56
CA ASP A 180 16.10 2.62 11.12
C ASP A 180 15.98 3.03 9.64
N ALA A 181 15.02 2.44 8.91
CA ALA A 181 14.84 2.74 7.50
C ALA A 181 14.46 4.21 7.26
N GLN A 182 15.11 4.83 6.29
CA GLN A 182 14.86 6.20 5.83
C GLN A 182 13.58 6.29 5.00
N PRO A 183 12.89 7.45 4.99
CA PRO A 183 13.25 8.73 5.63
C PRO A 183 13.08 8.73 7.15
N ASP A 184 13.45 9.79 7.87
CA ASP A 184 13.10 9.92 9.29
C ASP A 184 11.60 10.25 9.48
N SER A 185 11.21 10.60 10.71
CA SER A 185 9.87 11.11 11.03
C SER A 185 9.51 12.31 10.17
N GLY A 186 8.29 12.35 9.64
CA GLY A 186 7.91 13.41 8.72
C GLY A 186 6.47 13.32 8.21
N ILE A 187 6.13 14.23 7.31
CA ILE A 187 4.82 14.27 6.67
C ILE A 187 4.83 13.37 5.44
N ALA A 188 3.89 12.43 5.39
CA ALA A 188 3.57 11.66 4.20
C ALA A 188 2.28 12.20 3.58
N VAL A 189 2.32 12.54 2.30
CA VAL A 189 1.13 12.94 1.53
C VAL A 189 0.83 11.85 0.51
N THR A 190 -0.42 11.38 0.47
CA THR A 190 -0.88 10.38 -0.51
C THR A 190 -2.09 10.90 -1.26
N LEU A 191 -2.00 10.84 -2.58
CA LEU A 191 -3.11 11.11 -3.49
C LEU A 191 -3.42 9.84 -4.27
N SER A 192 -4.67 9.39 -4.23
CA SER A 192 -5.13 8.22 -4.99
C SER A 192 -6.45 8.50 -5.68
N THR A 193 -6.64 7.91 -6.85
CA THR A 193 -7.89 7.95 -7.61
C THR A 193 -8.22 6.58 -8.19
N GLY A 194 -9.49 6.32 -8.50
CA GLY A 194 -9.98 5.10 -9.15
C GLY A 194 -10.83 5.39 -10.37
N PHE A 195 -11.01 4.39 -11.23
CA PHE A 195 -11.83 4.46 -12.45
C PHE A 195 -12.58 3.15 -12.70
#